data_AF-A0A965E3S3-F1
#
_entry.id   AF-A0A965E3S3-F1
#
_cell.length_a   1.000
_cell.length_b   1.000
_cell.length_c   1.000
_cell.angle_alpha   90.00
_cell.angle_beta   90.00
_cell.angle_gamma   90.00
#
_symmetry.space_group_name_H-M   'P 1'
#
loop_
_entity.id
_entity.type
_entity.pdbx_description
1 polymer ?
#
loop_
_entity_poly.entity_id
_entity_poly.type
_entity_poly.pdbx_seq_one_letter_code
_entity_poly.pdbx_strand_id
1 'polypeptide(L)'
;DAQLLGSFTTAVHATHLQSADISLLGQSKTFACFCPTTERDLADGIGPSDALVNSGSPLCLGTDSHAVIDMFEEARAVEMNQRLISNKRGVHRSGDLLAAATLNGASSLGSKKHGFVAGAPADFVCVAKNSVRLAGFDPENGAAHLVHSATSSDISDVWVGGEQIVSNFRHKTLTNINESLRSAIEAVL
;
A
#
# COMPACT_ATOMS: atom_id res chain seq x y z
N ASP A 1 -1.82 26.65 -9.15
CA ASP A 1 -1.67 26.13 -7.78
C ASP A 1 -2.25 27.15 -6.82
N ALA A 2 -3.19 26.75 -5.96
CA ALA A 2 -3.72 27.58 -4.88
C ALA A 2 -2.78 27.60 -3.65
N GLN A 3 -1.53 27.15 -3.83
CA GLN A 3 -0.49 26.95 -2.80
C GLN A 3 -0.85 25.88 -1.77
N LEU A 4 -1.63 24.87 -2.20
CA LEU A 4 -2.05 23.76 -1.36
C LEU A 4 -1.26 22.47 -1.64
N LEU A 5 -0.47 22.45 -2.72
CA LEU A 5 0.31 21.28 -3.10
C LEU A 5 1.68 21.31 -2.43
N GLY A 6 2.18 20.14 -2.04
CA GLY A 6 3.40 20.02 -1.26
C GLY A 6 3.61 18.62 -0.71
N SER A 7 4.71 18.40 0.00
CA SER A 7 5.03 17.13 0.65
C SER A 7 4.08 16.73 1.80
N PHE A 8 3.15 17.60 2.17
CA PHE A 8 2.09 17.34 3.17
C PHE A 8 0.72 17.12 2.54
N THR A 9 0.68 17.03 1.21
CA THR A 9 -0.55 16.82 0.45
C THR A 9 -0.49 15.48 -0.23
N THR A 10 -1.63 14.79 -0.23
CA THR A 10 -1.82 13.50 -0.87
C THR A 10 -3.01 13.59 -1.81
N ALA A 11 -2.74 13.49 -3.10
CA ALA A 11 -3.77 13.35 -4.12
C ALA A 11 -4.24 11.88 -4.14
N VAL A 12 -5.43 11.62 -3.58
CA VAL A 12 -6.02 10.28 -3.57
C VAL A 12 -6.57 9.95 -4.95
N HIS A 13 -6.35 8.71 -5.39
CA HIS A 13 -6.60 8.14 -6.72
C HIS A 13 -5.70 8.71 -7.81
N ALA A 14 -5.79 10.03 -8.05
CA ALA A 14 -5.02 10.71 -9.09
C ALA A 14 -5.13 10.01 -10.48
N THR A 15 -6.29 9.41 -10.77
CA THR A 15 -6.51 8.50 -11.92
C THR A 15 -6.53 9.24 -13.26
N HIS A 16 -7.24 10.37 -13.33
CA HIS A 16 -7.43 11.12 -14.57
C HIS A 16 -6.69 12.45 -14.54
N LEU A 17 -5.42 12.42 -14.93
CA LEU A 17 -4.57 13.60 -14.93
C LEU A 17 -4.15 13.98 -16.35
N GLN A 18 -4.07 15.29 -16.60
CA GLN A 18 -3.38 15.84 -17.76
C GLN A 18 -1.88 15.94 -17.46
N SER A 19 -1.07 16.10 -18.50
CA SER A 19 0.40 16.26 -18.36
C SER A 19 0.80 17.44 -17.48
N ALA A 20 -0.01 18.51 -17.46
CA ALA A 20 0.20 19.67 -16.60
C ALA A 20 -0.01 19.32 -15.11
N ASP A 21 -1.03 18.52 -14.80
CA ASP A 21 -1.31 18.07 -13.43
C ASP A 21 -0.17 17.17 -12.91
N ILE A 22 0.26 16.20 -13.73
CA ILE A 22 1.39 15.30 -13.41
C ILE A 22 2.66 16.10 -13.12
N SER A 23 2.93 17.13 -13.94
CA SER A 23 4.09 18.01 -13.76
C SER A 23 3.99 18.79 -12.45
N LEU A 24 2.81 19.31 -12.13
CA LEU A 24 2.55 20.10 -10.93
C LEU A 24 2.69 19.25 -9.65
N LEU A 25 2.10 18.05 -9.64
CA LEU A 25 2.21 17.10 -8.52
C LEU A 25 3.68 16.68 -8.30
N GLY A 26 4.41 16.44 -9.39
CA GLY A 26 5.82 16.05 -9.33
C GLY A 26 6.77 17.15 -8.84
N GLN A 27 6.54 18.40 -9.27
CA GLN A 27 7.32 19.56 -8.83
C GLN A 27 7.06 19.89 -7.35
N SER A 28 5.80 19.77 -6.91
CA SER A 28 5.41 20.04 -5.52
C SER A 28 5.76 18.89 -4.56
N LYS A 29 6.19 17.72 -5.07
CA LYS A 29 6.40 16.50 -4.27
C LYS A 29 5.13 16.06 -3.54
N THR A 30 3.98 16.35 -4.13
CA THR A 30 2.69 15.85 -3.65
C THR A 30 2.67 14.33 -3.82
N PHE A 31 2.23 13.62 -2.79
CA PHE A 31 2.05 12.17 -2.86
C PHE A 31 0.85 11.86 -3.74
N ALA A 32 0.94 10.81 -4.54
CA ALA A 32 -0.23 10.22 -5.20
C ALA A 32 -0.55 8.90 -4.50
N CYS A 33 -1.73 8.83 -3.86
CA CYS A 33 -2.19 7.64 -3.16
C CYS A 33 -3.11 6.84 -4.08
N PHE A 34 -2.65 5.66 -4.51
CA PHE A 34 -3.43 4.78 -5.35
C PHE A 34 -4.15 3.75 -4.47
N CYS A 35 -5.39 3.42 -4.85
CA CYS A 35 -6.21 2.42 -4.20
C CYS A 35 -6.70 1.36 -5.23
N PRO A 36 -5.79 0.61 -5.89
CA PRO A 36 -6.15 -0.18 -7.07
C PRO A 36 -7.25 -1.22 -6.90
N THR A 37 -7.46 -1.77 -5.70
CA THR A 37 -8.61 -2.69 -5.49
C THR A 37 -9.93 -1.95 -5.55
N THR A 38 -10.04 -0.79 -4.90
CA THR A 38 -11.23 0.07 -4.95
C THR A 38 -11.41 0.72 -6.32
N GLU A 39 -10.34 1.23 -6.94
CA GLU A 39 -10.40 1.84 -8.28
C GLU A 39 -10.88 0.84 -9.35
N ARG A 40 -10.56 -0.45 -9.19
CA ARG A 40 -11.11 -1.53 -10.04
C ARG A 40 -12.57 -1.81 -9.72
N ASP A 41 -12.95 -1.85 -8.45
CA ASP A 41 -14.34 -2.10 -8.00
C ASP A 41 -15.28 -0.99 -8.49
N LEU A 42 -14.86 0.28 -8.40
CA LEU A 42 -15.61 1.45 -8.84
C LEU A 42 -15.45 1.77 -10.33
N ALA A 43 -14.61 1.01 -11.04
CA ALA A 43 -14.32 1.18 -12.46
C ALA A 43 -13.78 2.59 -12.83
N ASP A 44 -12.93 3.17 -11.96
CA ASP A 44 -12.33 4.48 -12.18
C ASP A 44 -11.38 4.48 -13.38
N GLY A 45 -10.58 3.42 -13.53
CA GLY A 45 -9.57 3.28 -14.56
C GLY A 45 -8.17 3.07 -14.00
N ILE A 46 -7.15 3.19 -14.85
CA ILE A 46 -5.75 2.97 -14.49
C ILE A 46 -5.01 4.31 -14.48
N GLY A 47 -4.61 4.77 -13.30
CA GLY A 47 -3.90 6.03 -13.12
C GLY A 47 -2.48 6.03 -13.69
N PRO A 48 -1.92 7.19 -14.04
CA PRO A 48 -0.62 7.32 -14.72
C PRO A 48 0.56 7.21 -13.75
N SER A 49 0.63 6.12 -12.98
CA SER A 49 1.60 5.90 -11.91
C SER A 49 3.06 6.09 -12.34
N ASP A 50 3.43 5.56 -13.51
CA ASP A 50 4.78 5.69 -14.07
C ASP A 50 5.13 7.17 -14.36
N ALA A 51 4.21 7.91 -14.97
CA ALA A 51 4.42 9.32 -15.28
C ALA A 51 4.52 10.19 -14.01
N LEU A 52 3.75 9.87 -12.97
CA LEU A 52 3.81 10.54 -11.67
C LEU A 52 5.15 10.29 -10.97
N VAL A 53 5.61 9.04 -10.91
CA VAL A 53 6.91 8.72 -10.31
C VAL A 53 8.03 9.42 -11.07
N ASN A 54 7.99 9.39 -12.40
CA ASN A 54 9.01 10.03 -13.25
C ASN A 54 8.98 11.57 -13.16
N SER A 55 7.84 12.20 -12.87
CA SER A 55 7.76 13.63 -12.59
C SER A 55 8.21 13.99 -11.17
N GLY A 56 8.40 12.98 -10.31
CA GLY A 56 8.88 13.10 -8.95
C GLY A 56 7.78 13.20 -7.89
N SER A 57 6.54 12.81 -8.23
CA SER A 57 5.43 12.63 -7.27
C SER A 57 5.58 11.24 -6.64
N PRO A 58 5.78 11.14 -5.30
CA PRO A 58 5.94 9.84 -4.67
C PRO A 58 4.61 9.06 -4.64
N LEU A 59 4.68 7.76 -4.91
CA LEU A 59 3.51 6.87 -4.77
C LEU A 59 3.37 6.36 -3.33
N CYS A 60 2.15 6.34 -2.83
CA CYS A 60 1.73 5.58 -1.66
C CYS A 60 0.42 4.83 -1.97
N LEU A 61 -0.01 3.96 -1.06
CA LEU A 61 -1.15 3.07 -1.29
C LEU A 61 -2.17 3.13 -0.15
N GLY A 62 -3.43 2.85 -0.47
CA GLY A 62 -4.51 2.72 0.50
C GLY A 62 -5.57 1.71 0.03
N THR A 63 -6.36 1.20 0.98
CA THR A 63 -7.45 0.25 0.66
C THR A 63 -8.77 0.94 0.30
N ASP A 64 -8.90 2.23 0.65
CA ASP A 64 -10.10 3.05 0.46
C ASP A 64 -11.42 2.41 0.90
N SER A 65 -12.24 1.87 0.00
CA SER A 65 -13.58 1.33 0.32
C SER A 65 -13.57 0.10 1.24
N HIS A 66 -12.39 -0.50 1.43
CA HIS A 66 -12.19 -1.71 2.23
C HIS A 66 -12.87 -2.98 1.67
N ALA A 67 -13.32 -2.97 0.42
CA ALA A 67 -13.81 -4.19 -0.26
C ALA A 67 -12.75 -5.30 -0.30
N VAL A 68 -11.48 -4.92 -0.42
CA VAL A 68 -10.30 -5.77 -0.23
C VAL A 68 -9.36 -5.10 0.77
N ILE A 69 -8.87 -5.86 1.76
CA ILE A 69 -7.89 -5.40 2.73
C ILE A 69 -6.61 -6.24 2.59
N ASP A 70 -5.77 -5.85 1.64
CA ASP A 70 -4.48 -6.50 1.38
C ASP A 70 -3.50 -5.54 0.70
N MET A 71 -2.53 -5.02 1.47
CA MET A 71 -1.51 -4.10 0.94
C MET A 71 -0.57 -4.74 -0.09
N PHE A 72 -0.39 -6.07 -0.06
CA PHE A 72 0.36 -6.74 -1.11
C PHE A 72 -0.43 -6.73 -2.42
N GLU A 73 -1.75 -6.91 -2.36
CA GLU A 73 -2.61 -6.79 -3.54
C GLU A 73 -2.65 -5.36 -4.10
N GLU A 74 -2.75 -4.33 -3.25
CA GLU A 74 -2.66 -2.94 -3.72
C GLU A 74 -1.34 -2.70 -4.48
N ALA A 75 -0.22 -3.11 -3.88
CA ALA A 75 1.10 -2.94 -4.48
C ALA A 75 1.26 -3.74 -5.78
N ARG A 76 0.79 -5.00 -5.79
CA ARG A 76 0.81 -5.89 -6.95
C ARG A 76 0.01 -5.28 -8.11
N ALA A 77 -1.16 -4.74 -7.80
CA ALA A 77 -2.11 -4.23 -8.77
C ALA A 77 -1.59 -2.99 -9.51
N VAL A 78 -0.85 -2.09 -8.85
CA VAL A 78 -0.20 -0.95 -9.55
C VAL A 78 0.64 -1.44 -10.73
N GLU A 79 1.56 -2.38 -10.49
CA GLU A 79 2.42 -2.93 -11.53
C GLU A 79 1.65 -3.78 -12.55
N MET A 80 0.69 -4.61 -12.12
CA MET A 80 -0.09 -5.44 -13.03
C MET A 80 -0.99 -4.62 -13.96
N ASN A 81 -1.60 -3.55 -13.46
CA ASN A 81 -2.40 -2.63 -14.26
C ASN A 81 -1.52 -1.90 -15.28
N GLN A 82 -0.34 -1.42 -14.87
CA GLN A 82 0.62 -0.81 -15.79
C GLN A 82 1.11 -1.78 -16.87
N ARG A 83 1.35 -3.05 -16.53
CA ARG A 83 1.69 -4.09 -17.52
C ARG A 83 0.63 -4.23 -18.58
N LEU A 84 -0.64 -4.27 -18.17
CA LEU A 84 -1.76 -4.50 -19.08
C LEU A 84 -1.91 -3.35 -20.09
N ILE A 85 -1.74 -2.10 -19.67
CA ILE A 85 -1.88 -0.95 -20.57
C ILE A 85 -0.63 -0.70 -21.42
N SER A 86 0.56 -1.02 -20.92
CA SER A 86 1.82 -0.69 -21.58
C SER A 86 2.42 -1.84 -22.39
N ASN A 87 1.94 -3.07 -22.18
CA ASN A 87 2.55 -4.31 -22.66
C ASN A 87 4.03 -4.48 -22.25
N LYS A 88 4.45 -3.87 -21.12
CA LYS A 88 5.81 -3.94 -20.59
C LYS A 88 5.82 -4.47 -19.17
N ARG A 89 6.78 -5.33 -18.85
CA ARG A 89 7.05 -5.83 -17.49
C ARG A 89 8.10 -4.95 -16.80
N GLY A 90 7.93 -4.75 -15.50
CA GLY A 90 8.89 -4.01 -14.68
C GLY A 90 8.76 -2.51 -14.88
N VAL A 91 7.52 -2.02 -14.98
CA VAL A 91 7.26 -0.57 -14.97
C VAL A 91 7.65 -0.02 -13.60
N HIS A 92 7.26 -0.72 -12.54
CA HIS A 92 7.71 -0.47 -11.17
C HIS A 92 8.52 -1.66 -10.65
N ARG A 93 9.64 -1.38 -9.96
CA ARG A 93 10.43 -2.42 -9.29
C ARG A 93 9.71 -2.84 -8.01
N SER A 94 9.80 -4.12 -7.65
CA SER A 94 9.11 -4.65 -6.46
C SER A 94 9.52 -3.95 -5.16
N GLY A 95 10.79 -3.51 -5.05
CA GLY A 95 11.24 -2.71 -3.90
C GLY A 95 10.54 -1.34 -3.80
N ASP A 96 10.30 -0.67 -4.94
CA ASP A 96 9.61 0.62 -4.97
C ASP A 96 8.12 0.47 -4.62
N LEU A 97 7.49 -0.62 -5.07
CA LEU A 97 6.10 -0.95 -4.71
C LEU A 97 5.97 -1.28 -3.22
N LEU A 98 6.93 -2.01 -2.66
CA LEU A 98 6.96 -2.29 -1.22
C LEU A 98 7.18 -1.00 -0.41
N ALA A 99 8.03 -0.09 -0.90
CA ALA A 99 8.19 1.24 -0.30
C ALA A 99 6.90 2.07 -0.39
N ALA A 100 6.18 2.02 -1.52
CA ALA A 100 4.86 2.66 -1.68
C ALA A 100 3.84 2.14 -0.66
N ALA A 101 3.83 0.84 -0.39
CA ALA A 101 2.99 0.20 0.62
C ALA A 101 3.40 0.47 2.07
N THR A 102 4.62 1.00 2.32
CA THR A 102 5.19 1.11 3.67
C THR A 102 5.77 2.51 3.92
N LEU A 103 7.04 2.73 3.57
CA LEU A 103 7.80 3.93 3.89
C LEU A 103 7.16 5.20 3.32
N ASN A 104 6.71 5.16 2.07
CA ASN A 104 6.09 6.33 1.44
C ASN A 104 4.70 6.61 2.03
N GLY A 105 3.94 5.57 2.40
CA GLY A 105 2.69 5.73 3.13
C GLY A 105 2.90 6.44 4.47
N ALA A 106 3.91 6.02 5.24
CA ALA A 106 4.26 6.68 6.49
C ALA A 106 4.69 8.15 6.29
N SER A 107 5.51 8.43 5.27
CA SER A 107 5.88 9.79 4.89
C SER A 107 4.66 10.64 4.48
N SER A 108 3.74 10.07 3.69
CA SER A 108 2.51 10.72 3.24
C SER A 108 1.59 11.09 4.41
N LEU A 109 1.59 10.30 5.49
CA LEU A 109 0.85 10.58 6.72
C LEU A 109 1.55 11.61 7.62
N GLY A 110 2.65 12.21 7.16
CA GLY A 110 3.42 13.21 7.91
C GLY A 110 4.31 12.61 9.01
N SER A 111 4.54 11.29 9.00
CA SER A 111 5.44 10.67 9.98
C SER A 111 6.88 11.13 9.73
N LYS A 112 7.49 11.73 10.76
CA LYS A 112 8.86 12.27 10.70
C LYS A 112 9.95 11.19 10.87
N LYS A 113 9.59 10.05 11.46
CA LYS A 113 10.50 8.92 11.72
C LYS A 113 9.72 7.62 11.59
N HIS A 114 10.12 6.78 10.64
CA HIS A 114 9.48 5.50 10.34
C HIS A 114 10.49 4.51 9.74
N GLY A 115 10.13 3.23 9.73
CA GLY A 115 11.01 2.14 9.29
C GLY A 115 11.98 1.67 10.37
N PHE A 116 12.89 0.77 10.00
CA PHE A 116 13.86 0.16 10.92
C PHE A 116 15.05 1.08 11.22
N VAL A 117 14.77 2.21 11.89
CA VAL A 117 15.77 3.20 12.30
C VAL A 117 15.60 3.52 13.78
N ALA A 118 16.72 3.73 14.48
CA ALA A 118 16.69 4.05 15.90
C ALA A 118 15.88 5.33 16.18
N GLY A 119 14.94 5.24 17.12
CA GLY A 119 14.06 6.34 17.51
C GLY A 119 12.82 6.54 16.62
N ALA A 120 12.57 5.67 15.64
CA ALA A 120 11.23 5.51 15.06
C ALA A 120 10.35 4.61 15.96
N PRO A 121 9.01 4.71 15.88
CA PRO A 121 8.11 3.73 16.47
C PRO A 121 8.46 2.31 15.98
N ALA A 122 8.37 1.32 16.88
CA ALA A 122 8.60 -0.08 16.53
C ALA A 122 7.35 -0.67 15.85
N ASP A 123 7.11 -0.21 14.63
CA ASP A 123 5.99 -0.59 13.77
C ASP A 123 6.51 -1.53 12.68
N PHE A 124 6.13 -2.80 12.75
CA PHE A 124 6.54 -3.79 11.75
C PHE A 124 5.65 -5.02 11.76
N VAL A 125 5.77 -5.81 10.70
CA VAL A 125 5.07 -7.08 10.55
C VAL A 125 6.06 -8.22 10.35
N CYS A 126 5.69 -9.42 10.76
CA CYS A 126 6.36 -10.65 10.36
C CYS A 126 5.53 -11.36 9.30
N VAL A 127 6.21 -11.78 8.23
CA VAL A 127 5.61 -12.58 7.14
C VAL A 127 6.01 -14.03 7.35
N ALA A 128 5.02 -14.91 7.51
CA ALA A 128 5.24 -16.35 7.58
C ALA A 128 5.56 -16.92 6.19
N LYS A 129 6.52 -17.85 6.16
CA LYS A 129 7.01 -18.48 4.93
C LYS A 129 6.49 -19.91 4.75
N ASN A 130 5.53 -20.33 5.57
CA ASN A 130 4.99 -21.69 5.59
C ASN A 130 3.80 -21.89 4.65
N SER A 131 3.37 -20.85 3.91
CA SER A 131 2.35 -20.98 2.88
C SER A 131 2.93 -21.50 1.56
N VAL A 132 2.10 -22.15 0.75
CA VAL A 132 2.51 -22.62 -0.59
C VAL A 132 2.99 -21.47 -1.47
N ARG A 133 2.44 -20.26 -1.29
CA ARG A 133 2.83 -19.05 -2.03
C ARG A 133 4.28 -18.63 -1.75
N LEU A 134 4.77 -18.85 -0.53
CA LEU A 134 6.09 -18.43 -0.06
C LEU A 134 7.04 -19.60 0.20
N ALA A 135 6.68 -20.82 -0.22
CA ALA A 135 7.53 -22.01 -0.04
C ALA A 135 8.91 -21.88 -0.71
N GLY A 136 8.98 -21.11 -1.81
CA GLY A 136 10.23 -20.80 -2.52
C GLY A 136 10.83 -19.44 -2.15
N PHE A 137 10.52 -18.87 -0.98
CA PHE A 137 10.99 -17.53 -0.61
C PHE A 137 12.52 -17.43 -0.62
N ASP A 138 13.02 -16.51 -1.43
CA ASP A 138 14.43 -16.11 -1.48
C ASP A 138 14.61 -14.72 -0.86
N PRO A 139 15.42 -14.59 0.22
CA PRO A 139 15.71 -13.30 0.84
C PRO A 139 16.36 -12.28 -0.12
N GLU A 140 17.18 -12.71 -1.08
CA GLU A 140 17.84 -11.79 -2.03
C GLU A 140 16.82 -11.11 -2.95
N ASN A 141 15.73 -11.81 -3.26
CA ASN A 141 14.61 -11.33 -4.06
C ASN A 141 13.35 -11.07 -3.20
N GLY A 142 13.51 -10.85 -1.89
CA GLY A 142 12.41 -10.86 -0.92
C GLY A 142 11.26 -9.91 -1.30
N ALA A 143 11.55 -8.70 -1.75
CA ALA A 143 10.52 -7.74 -2.16
C ALA A 143 9.66 -8.26 -3.33
N ALA A 144 10.25 -8.97 -4.29
CA ALA A 144 9.52 -9.56 -5.41
C ALA A 144 8.59 -10.69 -4.94
N HIS A 145 9.08 -11.57 -4.05
CA HIS A 145 8.25 -12.62 -3.46
C HIS A 145 7.07 -12.04 -2.66
N LEU A 146 7.33 -11.00 -1.86
CA LEU A 146 6.29 -10.35 -1.07
C LEU A 146 5.24 -9.69 -1.96
N VAL A 147 5.64 -8.78 -2.85
CA VAL A 147 4.70 -8.03 -3.69
C VAL A 147 3.93 -8.93 -4.65
N HIS A 148 4.57 -9.92 -5.26
CA HIS A 148 3.92 -10.71 -6.32
C HIS A 148 3.27 -12.00 -5.86
N SER A 149 3.61 -12.51 -4.67
CA SER A 149 3.13 -13.82 -4.21
C SER A 149 2.48 -13.78 -2.83
N ALA A 150 2.90 -12.92 -1.90
CA ALA A 150 2.27 -12.87 -0.59
C ALA A 150 0.83 -12.30 -0.64
N THR A 151 0.08 -12.56 0.42
CA THR A 151 -1.20 -11.92 0.73
C THR A 151 -1.24 -11.52 2.20
N SER A 152 -2.27 -10.78 2.61
CA SER A 152 -2.49 -10.42 4.01
C SER A 152 -2.55 -11.63 4.95
N SER A 153 -2.96 -12.80 4.45
CA SER A 153 -2.98 -14.06 5.21
C SER A 153 -1.59 -14.62 5.54
N ASP A 154 -0.54 -14.14 4.89
CA ASP A 154 0.84 -14.51 5.20
C ASP A 154 1.42 -13.67 6.37
N ILE A 155 0.70 -12.65 6.86
CA ILE A 155 1.13 -11.86 8.03
C ILE A 155 0.83 -12.64 9.32
N SER A 156 1.88 -13.06 10.03
CA SER A 156 1.75 -13.82 11.27
C SER A 156 1.71 -12.95 12.52
N ASP A 157 2.47 -11.86 12.53
CA ASP A 157 2.65 -11.04 13.72
C ASP A 157 2.75 -9.56 13.31
N VAL A 158 2.20 -8.69 14.17
CA VAL A 158 2.14 -7.24 13.93
C VAL A 158 2.49 -6.52 15.23
N TRP A 159 3.43 -5.58 15.15
CA TRP A 159 3.79 -4.65 16.21
C TRP A 159 3.42 -3.23 15.80
N VAL A 160 2.87 -2.48 16.76
CA VAL A 160 2.57 -1.06 16.65
C VAL A 160 3.06 -0.38 17.94
N GLY A 161 3.93 0.61 17.82
CA GLY A 161 4.54 1.31 18.95
C GLY A 161 5.37 0.39 19.87
N GLY A 162 5.82 -0.76 19.37
CA GLY A 162 6.49 -1.80 20.17
C GLY A 162 5.53 -2.75 20.91
N GLU A 163 4.22 -2.53 20.83
CA GLU A 163 3.21 -3.46 21.32
C GLU A 163 2.86 -4.47 20.22
N GLN A 164 3.03 -5.76 20.52
CA GLN A 164 2.51 -6.81 19.63
C GLN A 164 0.99 -6.83 19.73
N ILE A 165 0.29 -6.57 18.64
CA ILE A 165 -1.18 -6.57 18.55
C ILE A 165 -1.73 -7.81 17.84
N VAL A 166 -0.94 -8.42 16.95
CA VAL A 166 -1.23 -9.72 16.32
C VAL A 166 -0.10 -10.67 16.67
N SER A 167 -0.45 -11.88 17.11
CA SER A 167 0.51 -12.95 17.36
C SER A 167 0.01 -14.26 16.76
N ASN A 168 0.87 -14.96 16.02
CA ASN A 168 0.56 -16.24 15.37
C ASN A 168 -0.81 -16.20 14.64
N PHE A 169 -0.97 -15.22 13.74
CA PHE A 169 -2.15 -14.97 12.91
C PHE A 169 -3.42 -14.57 13.67
N ARG A 170 -3.32 -14.21 14.96
CA ARG A 170 -4.49 -13.87 15.80
C ARG A 170 -4.32 -12.50 16.44
N HIS A 171 -5.35 -11.66 16.31
CA HIS A 171 -5.41 -10.39 17.05
C HIS A 171 -5.52 -10.67 18.55
N LYS A 172 -4.72 -9.99 19.37
CA LYS A 172 -4.62 -10.30 20.80
C LYS A 172 -5.80 -9.82 21.64
N THR A 173 -6.49 -8.78 21.19
CA THR A 173 -7.64 -8.20 21.92
C THR A 173 -8.99 -8.49 21.28
N LEU A 174 -9.01 -8.88 19.99
CA LEU A 174 -10.23 -9.10 19.24
C LEU A 174 -10.34 -10.60 18.94
N THR A 175 -10.93 -11.36 19.87
CA THR A 175 -10.99 -12.83 19.77
C THR A 175 -12.20 -13.33 18.97
N ASN A 176 -13.31 -12.59 18.99
CA ASN A 176 -14.57 -12.93 18.29
C ASN A 176 -14.90 -11.89 17.20
N ILE A 177 -13.93 -11.57 16.33
CA ILE A 177 -14.05 -10.53 15.29
C ILE A 177 -15.31 -10.74 14.43
N ASN A 178 -15.56 -11.98 14.00
CA ASN A 178 -16.70 -12.28 13.13
C ASN A 178 -18.05 -11.99 13.80
N GLU A 179 -18.23 -12.39 15.05
CA GLU A 179 -19.47 -12.13 15.80
C GLU A 179 -19.61 -10.64 16.10
N SER A 180 -18.52 -9.99 16.53
CA SER A 180 -18.51 -8.56 16.83
C SER A 180 -18.88 -7.72 15.61
N LEU A 181 -18.34 -8.08 14.44
CA LEU A 181 -18.68 -7.43 13.17
C LEU A 181 -20.13 -7.70 12.76
N ARG A 182 -20.62 -8.94 12.90
CA ARG A 182 -22.04 -9.25 12.62
C ARG A 182 -22.98 -8.42 13.48
N SER A 183 -22.74 -8.35 14.79
CA SER A 183 -23.56 -7.54 15.70
C SER A 183 -23.50 -6.05 15.35
N ALA A 184 -22.35 -5.53 14.94
CA ALA A 184 -22.23 -4.14 14.50
C ALA A 184 -23.01 -3.87 13.19
N ILE A 185 -22.97 -4.79 12.23
CA ILE A 185 -23.73 -4.70 10.98
C ILE A 185 -25.24 -4.76 11.27
N GLU A 186 -25.69 -5.73 12.05
CA GLU A 186 -27.11 -5.89 12.42
C GLU A 186 -27.68 -4.65 13.12
N ALA A 187 -26.85 -3.87 13.83
CA ALA A 187 -27.29 -2.65 14.51
C ALA A 187 -27.52 -1.44 13.58
N VAL A 188 -27.05 -1.49 12.33
CA VAL A 188 -27.15 -0.40 11.35
C VAL A 188 -27.93 -0.78 10.08
N LEU A 189 -28.38 -2.03 9.98
CA LEU A 189 -29.34 -2.50 8.98
C LEU A 189 -30.78 -2.29 9.48
#